data_AF-A0A9D6YE54-F1
#
_entry.id   AF-A0A9D6YE54-F1
#
_cell.length_a   1.000
_cell.length_b   1.000
_cell.length_c   1.000
_cell.angle_alpha   90.00
_cell.angle_beta   90.00
_cell.angle_gamma   90.00
#
_symmetry.space_group_name_H-M   'P 1'
#
loop_
_entity.id
_entity.type
_entity.pdbx_description
1 polymer ?
#
loop_
_entity_poly.entity_id
_entity_poly.type
_entity_poly.pdbx_seq_one_letter_code
_entity_poly.pdbx_strand_id
1 'polypeptide(L)'
;MTRAPRRPPARKWLAAALASLALLLGGCVFLRLLAFKHQLAAFDRNFTLETTDGVRLGCLNPVLLSDDFRWLGITPESIIRVGRAEQWHVRWIKQPLPGVTEDVVRDVDAELIFTDGKLTRLFVPERYFAVIPKSFLIGLIRGAGAADVDRTQRSAAVSLSRPGEIRVDAQVTQSALVTLLGPPSEQRVEGARTMLRYVYAPTPPREKGGRFEMTFSFETGTGRLLLLKGRLPVGQLAFNFEPPPGSMPPAARADLPPKL
;
A
#
# COMPACT_ATOMS: atom_id res chain seq x y z
N MET A 1 -19.42 10.01 68.61
CA MET A 1 -18.26 10.31 67.73
C MET A 1 -18.68 10.11 66.28
N THR A 2 -19.04 11.19 65.58
CA THR A 2 -19.55 11.16 64.20
C THR A 2 -18.43 11.60 63.25
N ARG A 3 -17.88 10.67 62.46
CA ARG A 3 -16.83 10.96 61.48
C ARG A 3 -17.43 11.75 60.30
N ALA A 4 -16.89 12.94 60.06
CA ALA A 4 -17.27 13.75 58.90
C ALA A 4 -16.90 13.03 57.57
N PRO A 5 -17.76 13.09 56.54
CA PRO A 5 -17.52 12.45 55.26
C PRO A 5 -16.36 13.13 54.52
N ARG A 6 -15.32 12.36 54.20
CA ARG A 6 -14.22 12.80 53.32
C ARG A 6 -14.79 13.03 51.92
N ARG A 7 -14.87 14.30 51.49
CA ARG A 7 -15.19 14.64 50.10
C ARG A 7 -14.12 14.02 49.18
N PRO A 8 -14.52 13.31 48.11
CA PRO A 8 -13.56 12.80 47.14
C PRO A 8 -12.85 13.99 46.49
N PRO A 9 -11.54 13.88 46.20
CA PRO A 9 -10.77 14.99 45.66
C PRO A 9 -11.21 15.26 44.21
N ALA A 10 -12.00 16.32 43.99
CA ALA A 10 -12.48 16.77 42.69
C ALA A 10 -11.37 16.88 41.62
N ARG A 11 -10.13 17.12 42.05
CA ARG A 11 -8.93 17.16 41.21
C ARG A 11 -8.64 15.84 40.48
N LYS A 12 -8.96 14.69 41.07
CA LYS A 12 -8.74 13.37 40.44
C LYS A 12 -9.73 13.13 39.29
N TRP A 13 -10.98 13.54 39.46
CA TRP A 13 -12.01 13.42 38.42
C TRP A 13 -11.74 14.34 37.24
N LEU A 14 -11.31 15.57 37.49
CA LEU A 14 -10.90 16.49 36.43
C LEU A 14 -9.71 15.94 35.63
N ALA A 15 -8.69 15.40 36.30
CA ALA A 15 -7.55 14.78 35.63
C ALA A 15 -7.95 13.57 34.79
N ALA A 16 -8.85 12.71 35.28
CA ALA A 16 -9.38 11.58 34.52
C ALA A 16 -10.19 12.02 33.30
N ALA A 17 -11.01 13.07 33.43
CA ALA A 17 -11.78 13.64 32.33
C ALA A 17 -10.87 14.26 31.26
N LEU A 18 -9.84 15.02 31.66
CA LEU A 18 -8.85 15.57 30.74
C LEU A 18 -8.02 14.49 30.05
N ALA A 19 -7.62 13.43 30.77
CA ALA A 19 -6.90 12.30 30.18
C ALA A 19 -7.78 11.53 29.17
N SER A 20 -9.05 11.31 29.50
CA SER A 20 -10.02 10.68 28.60
C SER A 20 -10.27 11.55 27.36
N LEU A 21 -10.41 12.88 27.54
CA LEU A 21 -10.58 13.82 26.45
C LEU A 21 -9.32 13.89 25.56
N ALA A 22 -8.12 13.87 26.14
CA ALA A 22 -6.87 13.84 25.40
C ALA A 22 -6.73 12.56 24.55
N LEU A 23 -7.17 11.40 25.08
CA LEU A 23 -7.21 10.13 24.34
C LEU A 23 -8.22 10.14 23.18
N LEU A 24 -9.32 10.89 23.32
CA LEU A 24 -10.33 11.06 22.27
C LEU A 24 -9.89 12.09 21.20
N LEU A 25 -9.17 13.14 21.60
CA LEU A 25 -8.69 14.20 20.72
C LEU A 25 -7.48 13.77 19.88
N GLY A 26 -6.61 12.92 20.43
CA GLY A 26 -5.47 12.32 19.73
C GLY A 26 -5.88 11.19 18.80
N GLY A 27 -6.89 11.42 17.95
CA GLY A 27 -7.64 10.41 17.19
C GLY A 27 -6.78 9.22 16.77
N CYS A 28 -7.27 8.02 17.07
CA CYS A 28 -6.55 6.78 16.82
C CYS A 28 -6.21 6.64 15.33
N VAL A 29 -4.93 6.42 14.99
CA VAL A 29 -4.43 6.22 13.62
C VAL A 29 -5.30 5.19 12.86
N PHE A 30 -5.72 4.12 13.55
CA PHE A 30 -6.57 3.08 12.98
C PHE A 30 -7.94 3.59 12.50
N LEU A 31 -8.55 4.56 13.20
CA LEU A 31 -9.82 5.15 12.78
C LEU A 31 -9.65 6.00 11.51
N ARG A 32 -8.53 6.72 11.39
CA ARG A 32 -8.21 7.48 10.17
C ARG A 32 -7.91 6.56 8.99
N LEU A 33 -7.17 5.47 9.19
CA LEU A 33 -6.94 4.45 8.16
C LEU A 33 -8.26 3.78 7.72
N LEU A 34 -9.17 3.51 8.65
CA LEU A 34 -10.51 2.98 8.32
C LEU A 34 -11.35 4.01 7.54
N ALA A 35 -11.32 5.28 7.94
CA ALA A 35 -11.98 6.35 7.20
C ALA A 35 -11.41 6.48 5.77
N PHE A 36 -10.09 6.42 5.63
CA PHE A 36 -9.42 6.44 4.33
C PHE A 36 -9.81 5.25 3.46
N LYS A 37 -9.90 4.03 4.03
CA LYS A 37 -10.43 2.85 3.33
C LYS A 37 -11.85 3.10 2.79
N HIS A 38 -12.74 3.68 3.59
CA HIS A 38 -14.09 4.02 3.11
C HIS A 38 -14.07 5.08 2.00
N GLN A 39 -13.13 6.02 2.03
CA GLN A 39 -12.94 6.97 0.93
C GLN A 39 -12.49 6.27 -0.35
N LEU A 40 -11.56 5.32 -0.25
CA LEU A 40 -11.13 4.50 -1.40
C LEU A 40 -12.28 3.69 -1.99
N ALA A 41 -13.19 3.17 -1.14
CA ALA A 41 -14.39 2.46 -1.60
C ALA A 41 -15.37 3.38 -2.35
N ALA A 42 -15.38 4.67 -2.04
CA ALA A 42 -16.15 5.70 -2.74
C ALA A 42 -15.21 6.63 -3.53
N PHE A 43 -14.35 6.03 -4.37
CA PHE A 43 -13.21 6.71 -5.00
C PHE A 43 -13.60 7.99 -5.75
N ASP A 44 -14.55 7.90 -6.68
CA ASP A 44 -14.92 9.02 -7.57
C ASP A 44 -15.57 10.19 -6.82
N ARG A 45 -16.03 9.97 -5.59
CA ARG A 45 -16.57 11.04 -4.72
C ARG A 45 -15.49 11.72 -3.87
N ASN A 46 -14.40 11.03 -3.57
CA ASN A 46 -13.40 11.48 -2.59
C ASN A 46 -12.06 11.86 -3.21
N PHE A 47 -11.83 11.51 -4.48
CA PHE A 47 -10.57 11.76 -5.14
C PHE A 47 -10.73 12.34 -6.54
N THR A 48 -9.76 13.16 -6.92
CA THR A 48 -9.49 13.52 -8.31
C THR A 48 -8.30 12.73 -8.82
N LEU A 49 -8.31 12.41 -10.11
CA LEU A 49 -7.26 11.61 -10.75
C LEU A 49 -6.78 12.33 -12.01
N GLU A 50 -5.47 12.52 -12.11
CA GLU A 50 -4.81 13.04 -13.30
C GLU A 50 -3.68 12.09 -13.71
N THR A 51 -3.59 11.80 -15.00
CA THR A 51 -2.69 10.78 -15.55
C THR A 51 -1.77 11.29 -16.66
N THR A 52 -1.64 12.60 -16.84
CA THR A 52 -0.90 13.20 -17.96
C THR A 52 0.61 12.94 -17.85
N ASP A 53 1.17 13.13 -16.67
CA ASP A 53 2.60 12.98 -16.38
C ASP A 53 2.72 12.30 -15.01
N GLY A 54 2.69 10.97 -15.01
CA GLY A 54 2.56 10.11 -13.85
C GLY A 54 1.11 9.85 -13.46
N VAL A 55 0.91 9.54 -12.18
CA VAL A 55 -0.42 9.40 -11.56
C VAL A 55 -0.48 10.35 -10.37
N ARG A 56 -1.37 11.35 -10.46
CA ARG A 56 -1.67 12.29 -9.37
C ARG A 56 -3.04 11.99 -8.80
N LEU A 57 -3.09 11.74 -7.51
CA LEU A 57 -4.31 11.52 -6.75
C LEU A 57 -4.54 12.72 -5.82
N GLY A 58 -5.56 13.52 -6.09
CA GLY A 58 -5.99 14.61 -5.21
C GLY A 58 -7.05 14.13 -4.23
N CYS A 59 -6.87 14.41 -2.94
CA CYS A 59 -7.84 14.07 -1.88
C CYS A 59 -8.80 15.24 -1.68
N LEU A 60 -10.09 15.05 -1.98
CA LEU A 60 -11.13 16.09 -1.80
C LEU A 60 -11.48 16.28 -0.32
N ASN A 61 -11.48 15.19 0.44
CA ASN A 61 -11.82 15.18 1.87
C ASN A 61 -10.66 14.56 2.67
N PRO A 62 -9.52 15.25 2.84
CA PRO A 62 -8.32 14.61 3.38
C PRO A 62 -8.50 14.21 4.86
N VAL A 63 -8.23 12.94 5.18
CA VAL A 63 -8.35 12.40 6.55
C VAL A 63 -7.02 11.98 7.16
N LEU A 64 -6.04 11.58 6.34
CA LEU A 64 -4.73 11.11 6.82
C LEU A 64 -3.83 12.28 7.18
N LEU A 65 -3.16 12.17 8.33
CA LEU A 65 -2.20 13.14 8.81
C LEU A 65 -0.77 12.73 8.40
N SER A 66 0.14 13.70 8.37
CA SER A 66 1.58 13.41 8.14
C SER A 66 2.17 12.47 9.20
N ASP A 67 1.68 12.53 10.44
CA ASP A 67 2.07 11.59 11.50
C ASP A 67 1.57 10.16 11.28
N ASP A 68 0.45 9.97 10.56
CA ASP A 68 0.00 8.63 10.18
C ASP A 68 1.02 7.97 9.23
N PHE A 69 1.60 8.75 8.30
CA PHE A 69 2.66 8.28 7.41
C PHE A 69 3.93 7.93 8.17
N ARG A 70 4.34 8.75 9.14
CA ARG A 70 5.48 8.42 10.02
C ARG A 70 5.22 7.14 10.81
N TRP A 71 4.00 6.96 11.32
CA TRP A 71 3.59 5.75 12.02
C TRP A 71 3.64 4.52 11.10
N LEU A 72 3.25 4.65 9.82
CA LEU A 72 3.42 3.61 8.79
C LEU A 72 4.89 3.32 8.44
N GLY A 73 5.84 4.09 8.97
CA GLY A 73 7.27 3.98 8.69
C GLY A 73 7.71 4.75 7.43
N ILE A 74 6.83 5.56 6.85
CA ILE A 74 7.14 6.40 5.68
C ILE A 74 7.81 7.67 6.17
N THR A 75 9.01 7.92 5.67
CA THR A 75 9.84 9.06 6.07
C THR A 75 10.31 9.78 4.80
N PRO A 76 10.19 11.12 4.74
CA PRO A 76 10.66 11.87 3.60
C PRO A 76 12.19 11.91 3.56
N GLU A 77 12.73 11.80 2.36
CA GLU A 77 14.11 12.15 2.03
C GLU A 77 14.31 13.66 2.16
N SER A 78 13.33 14.44 1.67
CA SER A 78 13.31 15.89 1.77
C SER A 78 11.90 16.43 2.02
N ILE A 79 11.82 17.58 2.69
CA ILE A 79 10.57 18.30 2.96
C ILE A 79 10.75 19.73 2.46
N ILE A 80 9.88 20.16 1.54
CA ILE A 80 9.76 21.55 1.10
C ILE A 80 8.51 22.13 1.76
N ARG A 81 8.63 23.31 2.40
CA ARG A 81 7.51 24.00 3.05
C ARG A 81 7.14 25.26 2.28
N VAL A 82 5.87 25.40 1.94
CA VAL A 82 5.33 26.59 1.26
C VAL A 82 4.05 27.02 1.97
N GLY A 83 4.14 28.06 2.78
CA GLY A 83 3.01 28.51 3.61
C GLY A 83 2.54 27.42 4.56
N ARG A 84 1.27 26.99 4.40
CA ARG A 84 0.65 25.90 5.20
C ARG A 84 0.83 24.50 4.60
N ALA A 85 1.53 24.40 3.47
CA ALA A 85 1.76 23.15 2.77
C ALA A 85 3.16 22.59 3.04
N GLU A 86 3.24 21.27 3.18
CA GLU A 86 4.48 20.51 3.18
C GLU A 86 4.48 19.53 2.00
N GLN A 87 5.47 19.61 1.13
CA GLN A 87 5.72 18.62 0.08
C GLN A 87 6.86 17.71 0.52
N TRP A 88 6.56 16.42 0.59
CA TRP A 88 7.48 15.38 1.01
C TRP A 88 7.90 14.60 -0.22
N HIS A 89 9.20 14.54 -0.48
CA HIS A 89 9.78 13.57 -1.38
C HIS A 89 10.11 12.31 -0.58
N VAL A 90 9.50 11.18 -0.91
CA VAL A 90 9.78 9.90 -0.24
C VAL A 90 10.50 9.00 -1.23
N ARG A 91 11.60 8.39 -0.78
CA ARG A 91 12.45 7.55 -1.63
C ARG A 91 12.88 6.30 -0.88
N TRP A 92 12.78 5.17 -1.55
CA TRP A 92 13.24 3.88 -1.08
C TRP A 92 14.21 3.27 -2.07
N ILE A 93 15.39 2.89 -1.60
CA ILE A 93 16.44 2.27 -2.41
C ILE A 93 16.38 0.76 -2.23
N LYS A 94 16.38 0.05 -3.36
CA LYS A 94 16.43 -1.42 -3.39
C LYS A 94 17.69 -1.91 -2.69
N GLN A 95 17.52 -2.92 -1.84
CA GLN A 95 18.63 -3.59 -1.18
C GLN A 95 19.12 -4.72 -2.08
N PRO A 96 20.39 -4.67 -2.53
CA PRO A 96 20.96 -5.73 -3.35
C PRO A 96 21.14 -7.01 -2.51
N LEU A 97 21.31 -8.12 -3.21
CA LEU A 97 21.69 -9.38 -2.59
C LEU A 97 23.07 -9.25 -1.91
N PRO A 98 23.31 -9.93 -0.77
CA PRO A 98 24.64 -9.98 -0.17
C PRO A 98 25.68 -10.50 -1.19
N GLY A 99 26.75 -9.72 -1.41
CA GLY A 99 27.79 -10.07 -2.37
C GLY A 99 27.48 -9.74 -3.83
N VAL A 100 26.32 -9.14 -4.13
CA VAL A 100 25.98 -8.64 -5.47
C VAL A 100 26.05 -7.13 -5.49
N THR A 101 26.85 -6.58 -6.40
CA THR A 101 26.86 -5.15 -6.69
C THR A 101 25.95 -4.90 -7.89
N GLU A 102 25.03 -3.96 -7.78
CA GLU A 102 24.24 -3.48 -8.92
C GLU A 102 24.88 -2.18 -9.45
N ASP A 103 25.11 -2.10 -10.76
CA ASP A 103 25.73 -0.92 -11.40
C ASP A 103 24.82 0.32 -11.40
N VAL A 104 23.53 0.12 -11.13
CA VAL A 104 22.50 1.17 -11.17
C VAL A 104 21.70 1.14 -9.88
N VAL A 105 21.60 2.29 -9.22
CA VAL A 105 20.70 2.46 -8.06
C VAL A 105 19.25 2.33 -8.53
N ARG A 106 18.55 1.32 -8.04
CA ARG A 106 17.12 1.11 -8.30
C ARG A 106 16.31 1.62 -7.13
N ASP A 107 15.35 2.50 -7.38
CA ASP A 107 14.55 3.13 -6.35
C ASP A 107 13.05 3.18 -6.67
N VAL A 108 12.28 3.32 -5.60
CA VAL A 108 10.86 3.65 -5.63
C VAL A 108 10.73 5.02 -4.97
N ASP A 109 10.14 5.98 -5.66
CA ASP A 109 9.85 7.31 -5.12
C ASP A 109 8.38 7.70 -5.34
N ALA A 110 7.95 8.63 -4.51
CA ALA A 110 6.65 9.27 -4.61
C ALA A 110 6.73 10.67 -3.98
N GLU A 111 5.77 11.52 -4.30
CA GLU A 111 5.58 12.79 -3.60
C GLU A 111 4.27 12.77 -2.83
N LEU A 112 4.32 13.29 -1.60
CA LEU A 112 3.16 13.46 -0.73
C LEU A 112 3.03 14.95 -0.40
N ILE A 113 1.86 15.52 -0.65
CA ILE A 113 1.59 16.93 -0.35
C ILE A 113 0.59 17.01 0.78
N PHE A 114 1.01 17.61 1.88
CA PHE A 114 0.19 17.87 3.05
C PHE A 114 -0.20 19.34 3.09
N THR A 115 -1.46 19.65 3.41
CA THR A 115 -1.91 21.02 3.72
C THR A 115 -2.58 20.99 5.08
N ASP A 116 -2.21 21.91 5.97
CA ASP A 116 -2.68 21.90 7.37
C ASP A 116 -2.45 20.53 8.05
N GLY A 117 -1.33 19.89 7.74
CA GLY A 117 -0.94 18.58 8.26
C GLY A 117 -1.68 17.37 7.67
N LYS A 118 -2.60 17.55 6.72
CA LYS A 118 -3.40 16.48 6.11
C LYS A 118 -2.99 16.18 4.68
N LEU A 119 -2.97 14.89 4.29
CA LEU A 119 -2.62 14.45 2.94
C LEU A 119 -3.65 14.96 1.93
N THR A 120 -3.23 15.86 1.06
CA THR A 120 -4.06 16.44 0.01
C THR A 120 -3.73 15.92 -1.39
N ARG A 121 -2.47 15.52 -1.64
CA ARG A 121 -2.09 14.90 -2.92
C ARG A 121 -1.05 13.81 -2.72
N LEU A 122 -1.14 12.79 -3.57
CA LEU A 122 -0.13 11.76 -3.79
C LEU A 122 0.26 11.80 -5.27
N PHE A 123 1.55 11.76 -5.56
CA PHE A 123 2.07 11.71 -6.91
C PHE A 123 3.05 10.54 -7.08
N VAL A 124 2.83 9.75 -8.13
CA VAL A 124 3.75 8.70 -8.59
C VAL A 124 4.32 9.13 -9.94
N PRO A 125 5.66 9.25 -10.09
CA PRO A 125 6.30 9.71 -11.33
C PRO A 125 6.05 8.84 -12.57
N GLU A 126 6.15 9.45 -13.76
CA GLU A 126 5.90 8.79 -15.06
C GLU A 126 6.79 7.57 -15.32
N ARG A 127 8.03 7.57 -14.80
CA ARG A 127 9.03 6.52 -15.06
C ARG A 127 8.57 5.11 -14.71
N TYR A 128 7.66 4.96 -13.73
CA TYR A 128 7.10 3.66 -13.36
C TYR A 128 6.10 3.14 -14.39
N PHE A 129 5.46 4.05 -15.13
CA PHE A 129 4.40 3.72 -16.05
C PHE A 129 4.86 3.41 -17.48
N ALA A 130 6.17 3.53 -17.75
CA ALA A 130 6.79 2.95 -18.93
C ALA A 130 6.64 1.41 -18.98
N VAL A 131 6.38 0.79 -17.84
CA VAL A 131 6.35 -0.66 -17.65
C VAL A 131 5.07 -1.11 -16.94
N ILE A 132 4.65 -0.39 -15.91
CA ILE A 132 3.44 -0.71 -15.14
C ILE A 132 2.28 0.10 -15.72
N PRO A 133 1.20 -0.50 -16.23
CA PRO A 133 0.07 0.26 -16.75
C PRO A 133 -0.52 1.20 -15.67
N LYS A 134 -0.81 2.47 -16.00
CA LYS A 134 -1.45 3.40 -15.04
C LYS A 134 -2.77 2.83 -14.50
N SER A 135 -3.57 2.21 -15.36
CA SER A 135 -4.82 1.54 -15.00
C SER A 135 -4.63 0.42 -13.98
N PHE A 136 -3.49 -0.29 -14.00
CA PHE A 136 -3.14 -1.30 -13.00
C PHE A 136 -3.04 -0.66 -11.61
N LEU A 137 -2.22 0.38 -11.46
CA LEU A 137 -2.06 1.08 -10.17
C LEU A 137 -3.37 1.69 -9.67
N ILE A 138 -4.11 2.36 -10.56
CA ILE A 138 -5.44 2.93 -10.23
C ILE A 138 -6.39 1.82 -9.75
N GLY A 139 -6.33 0.65 -10.40
CA GLY A 139 -7.09 -0.52 -10.00
C GLY A 139 -6.75 -1.02 -8.60
N LEU A 140 -5.47 -1.08 -8.24
CA LEU A 140 -5.03 -1.41 -6.88
C LEU A 140 -5.56 -0.42 -5.85
N ILE A 141 -5.44 0.88 -6.14
CA ILE A 141 -5.87 1.95 -5.23
C ILE A 141 -7.39 1.87 -4.97
N ARG A 142 -8.19 1.74 -6.03
CA ARG A 142 -9.65 1.58 -5.92
C ARG A 142 -10.02 0.28 -5.20
N GLY A 143 -9.37 -0.83 -5.55
CA GLY A 143 -9.60 -2.14 -4.93
C GLY A 143 -9.30 -2.17 -3.43
N ALA A 144 -8.33 -1.39 -2.96
CA ALA A 144 -7.99 -1.29 -1.54
C ALA A 144 -9.16 -0.79 -0.67
N GLY A 145 -10.15 -0.08 -1.23
CA GLY A 145 -11.38 0.29 -0.52
C GLY A 145 -12.22 -0.92 -0.08
N ALA A 146 -12.20 -1.98 -0.89
CA ALA A 146 -12.91 -3.24 -0.65
C ALA A 146 -12.10 -4.26 0.16
N ALA A 147 -10.91 -3.89 0.66
CA ALA A 147 -10.05 -4.81 1.40
C ALA A 147 -10.77 -5.41 2.63
N ASP A 148 -10.54 -6.69 2.88
CA ASP A 148 -10.81 -7.31 4.17
C ASP A 148 -9.63 -7.03 5.11
N VAL A 149 -9.92 -6.64 6.36
CA VAL A 149 -8.91 -6.18 7.32
C VAL A 149 -8.90 -7.10 8.53
N ASP A 150 -7.84 -7.90 8.65
CA ASP A 150 -7.55 -8.68 9.83
C ASP A 150 -6.71 -7.84 10.80
N ARG A 151 -7.35 -7.35 11.86
CA ARG A 151 -6.71 -6.55 12.91
C ARG A 151 -5.72 -7.34 13.76
N THR A 152 -5.94 -8.65 13.90
CA THR A 152 -5.09 -9.54 14.70
C THR A 152 -3.77 -9.75 13.99
N GLN A 153 -3.80 -10.00 12.68
CA GLN A 153 -2.60 -10.17 11.86
C GLN A 153 -2.02 -8.85 11.32
N ARG A 154 -2.71 -7.72 11.56
CA ARG A 154 -2.41 -6.40 10.96
C ARG A 154 -2.25 -6.52 9.44
N SER A 155 -3.15 -7.26 8.82
CA SER A 155 -3.14 -7.53 7.40
C SER A 155 -4.41 -7.01 6.73
N ALA A 156 -4.27 -6.60 5.48
CA ALA A 156 -5.37 -6.27 4.61
C ALA A 156 -5.25 -7.11 3.33
N ALA A 157 -6.35 -7.70 2.88
CA ALA A 157 -6.39 -8.50 1.68
C ALA A 157 -7.49 -8.01 0.74
N VAL A 158 -7.15 -7.85 -0.53
CA VAL A 158 -8.08 -7.46 -1.60
C VAL A 158 -8.14 -8.63 -2.57
N SER A 159 -9.33 -9.09 -2.90
CA SER A 159 -9.55 -10.08 -3.95
C SER A 159 -10.17 -9.39 -5.15
N LEU A 160 -9.43 -9.28 -6.26
CA LEU A 160 -9.85 -8.54 -7.46
C LEU A 160 -10.63 -9.40 -8.46
N SER A 161 -11.01 -10.62 -8.06
CA SER A 161 -11.63 -11.61 -8.94
C SER A 161 -13.17 -11.54 -8.97
N ARG A 162 -13.79 -10.51 -8.36
CA ARG A 162 -15.24 -10.38 -8.37
C ARG A 162 -15.74 -9.83 -9.72
N PRO A 163 -16.75 -10.46 -10.35
CA PRO A 163 -17.36 -9.93 -11.57
C PRO A 163 -17.90 -8.51 -11.32
N GLY A 164 -17.38 -7.51 -12.04
CA GLY A 164 -17.76 -6.10 -11.92
C GLY A 164 -16.76 -5.23 -11.15
N GLU A 165 -15.81 -5.82 -10.42
CA GLU A 165 -14.67 -5.09 -9.84
C GLU A 165 -13.54 -5.04 -10.88
N ILE A 166 -13.24 -3.83 -11.34
CA ILE A 166 -12.00 -3.40 -12.03
C ILE A 166 -11.31 -4.52 -12.81
N ARG A 167 -11.64 -4.64 -14.09
CA ARG A 167 -10.81 -5.43 -14.99
C ARG A 167 -9.46 -4.75 -15.07
N VAL A 168 -8.47 -5.38 -14.45
CA VAL A 168 -7.06 -5.02 -14.64
C VAL A 168 -6.68 -5.57 -16.01
N ASP A 169 -7.14 -4.89 -17.06
CA ASP A 169 -7.01 -5.36 -18.45
C ASP A 169 -5.54 -5.46 -18.90
N ALA A 170 -4.63 -4.78 -18.19
CA ALA A 170 -3.20 -4.86 -18.39
C ALA A 170 -2.51 -5.19 -17.05
N GLN A 171 -2.19 -6.48 -16.84
CA GLN A 171 -1.43 -6.93 -15.68
C GLN A 171 0.07 -6.72 -15.89
N VAL A 172 0.79 -6.46 -14.80
CA VAL A 172 2.25 -6.42 -14.80
C VAL A 172 2.78 -7.82 -15.11
N THR A 173 3.68 -7.95 -16.07
CA THR A 173 4.38 -9.21 -16.38
C THR A 173 5.68 -9.32 -15.60
N GLN A 174 6.18 -10.55 -15.45
CA GLN A 174 7.46 -10.81 -14.78
C GLN A 174 8.62 -10.07 -15.46
N SER A 175 8.71 -10.13 -16.80
CA SER A 175 9.78 -9.49 -17.56
C SER A 175 9.75 -7.97 -17.42
N ALA A 176 8.56 -7.37 -17.53
CA ALA A 176 8.33 -5.95 -17.34
C ALA A 176 8.85 -5.51 -15.95
N LEU A 177 8.45 -6.23 -14.90
CA LEU A 177 8.89 -5.94 -13.53
C LEU A 177 10.41 -5.98 -13.36
N VAL A 178 11.07 -7.00 -13.93
CA VAL A 178 12.53 -7.14 -13.88
C VAL A 178 13.23 -6.02 -14.65
N THR A 179 12.68 -5.58 -15.79
CA THR A 179 13.21 -4.43 -16.54
C THR A 179 13.17 -3.14 -15.70
N LEU A 180 12.08 -2.91 -14.97
CA LEU A 180 11.91 -1.71 -14.17
C LEU A 180 12.74 -1.74 -12.87
N LEU A 181 12.58 -2.81 -12.09
CA LEU A 181 13.13 -2.93 -10.73
C LEU A 181 14.49 -3.65 -10.67
N GLY A 182 14.96 -4.20 -11.79
CA GLY A 182 16.12 -5.08 -11.83
C GLY A 182 15.80 -6.50 -11.35
N PRO A 183 16.83 -7.35 -11.18
CA PRO A 183 16.65 -8.71 -10.66
C PRO A 183 16.07 -8.67 -9.23
N PRO A 184 15.21 -9.60 -8.84
CA PRO A 184 14.65 -9.61 -7.48
C PRO A 184 15.73 -9.86 -6.42
N SER A 185 15.49 -9.38 -5.19
CA SER A 185 16.31 -9.72 -4.03
C SER A 185 16.21 -11.22 -3.69
N GLU A 186 15.15 -11.90 -4.11
CA GLU A 186 15.00 -13.35 -3.98
C GLU A 186 14.03 -13.86 -5.04
N GLN A 187 14.37 -14.99 -5.67
CA GLN A 187 13.50 -15.67 -6.63
C GLN A 187 13.36 -17.14 -6.21
N ARG A 188 12.12 -17.63 -6.15
CA ARG A 188 11.81 -19.04 -5.89
C ARG A 188 10.82 -19.55 -6.93
N VAL A 189 10.97 -20.81 -7.33
CA VAL A 189 10.00 -21.52 -8.16
C VAL A 189 9.44 -22.66 -7.32
N GLU A 190 8.13 -22.65 -7.10
CA GLU A 190 7.40 -23.59 -6.26
C GLU A 190 6.24 -24.19 -7.08
N GLY A 191 6.48 -25.35 -7.69
CA GLY A 191 5.50 -25.99 -8.57
C GLY A 191 5.16 -25.12 -9.79
N ALA A 192 3.90 -24.71 -9.90
CA ALA A 192 3.39 -23.86 -10.98
C ALA A 192 3.49 -22.35 -10.70
N ARG A 193 4.21 -21.96 -9.62
CA ARG A 193 4.34 -20.56 -9.21
C ARG A 193 5.79 -20.10 -9.19
N THR A 194 6.04 -18.91 -9.72
CA THR A 194 7.30 -18.18 -9.62
C THR A 194 7.11 -17.01 -8.67
N MET A 195 7.85 -16.97 -7.57
CA MET A 195 7.82 -15.88 -6.59
C MET A 195 9.05 -14.99 -6.73
N LEU A 196 8.82 -13.69 -6.88
CA LEU A 196 9.85 -12.65 -6.89
C LEU A 196 9.68 -11.76 -5.65
N ARG A 197 10.73 -11.59 -4.85
CA ARG A 197 10.73 -10.71 -3.68
C ARG A 197 11.76 -9.60 -3.86
N TYR A 198 11.34 -8.37 -3.58
CA TYR A 198 12.15 -7.16 -3.61
C TYR A 198 12.13 -6.51 -2.23
N VAL A 199 13.30 -6.14 -1.72
CA VAL A 199 13.45 -5.49 -0.41
C VAL A 199 13.98 -4.08 -0.62
N TYR A 200 13.36 -3.10 0.02
CA TYR A 200 13.76 -1.70 -0.05
C TYR A 200 14.01 -1.11 1.33
N ALA A 201 14.95 -0.18 1.41
CA ALA A 201 15.22 0.62 2.60
C ALA A 201 14.90 2.11 2.31
N PRO A 202 14.42 2.87 3.31
CA PRO A 202 14.12 4.28 3.12
C PRO A 202 15.41 5.10 3.03
N THR A 203 15.32 6.26 2.36
CA THR A 203 16.38 7.27 2.36
C THR A 203 15.85 8.54 3.03
N PRO A 204 16.50 9.06 4.10
CA PRO A 204 17.71 8.52 4.74
C PRO A 204 17.46 7.20 5.49
N PRO A 205 18.50 6.36 5.67
CA PRO A 205 18.39 5.12 6.43
C PRO A 205 17.93 5.38 7.87
N ARG A 206 17.14 4.45 8.42
CA ARG A 206 16.73 4.46 9.83
C ARG A 206 17.20 3.20 10.55
N GLU A 207 17.65 3.37 11.78
CA GLU A 207 18.02 2.25 12.66
C GLU A 207 16.82 1.35 12.97
N LYS A 208 15.61 1.91 13.06
CA LYS A 208 14.37 1.19 13.36
C LYS A 208 13.26 1.60 12.39
N GLY A 209 12.76 0.61 11.63
CA GLY A 209 11.60 0.76 10.76
C GLY A 209 11.90 1.34 9.37
N GLY A 210 10.91 1.24 8.49
CA GLY A 210 10.90 1.81 7.14
C GLY A 210 11.34 0.87 6.02
N ARG A 211 11.84 -0.34 6.33
CA ARG A 211 12.00 -1.37 5.31
C ARG A 211 10.63 -1.81 4.79
N PHE A 212 10.54 -1.91 3.48
CA PHE A 212 9.34 -2.32 2.77
C PHE A 212 9.71 -3.47 1.84
N GLU A 213 8.89 -4.51 1.86
CA GLU A 213 9.07 -5.67 0.99
C GLU A 213 7.90 -5.77 0.01
N MET A 214 8.23 -6.01 -1.26
CA MET A 214 7.25 -6.40 -2.27
C MET A 214 7.46 -7.85 -2.65
N THR A 215 6.39 -8.61 -2.71
CA THR A 215 6.39 -9.98 -3.24
C THR A 215 5.38 -10.05 -4.37
N PHE A 216 5.84 -10.54 -5.52
CA PHE A 216 5.02 -10.81 -6.69
C PHE A 216 5.05 -12.31 -6.92
N SER A 217 3.89 -12.93 -7.04
CA SER A 217 3.78 -14.34 -7.44
C SER A 217 3.14 -14.43 -8.81
N PHE A 218 3.79 -15.14 -9.71
CA PHE A 218 3.36 -15.35 -11.09
C PHE A 218 3.07 -16.83 -11.32
N GLU A 219 2.17 -17.13 -12.26
CA GLU A 219 2.01 -18.46 -12.82
C GLU A 219 3.21 -18.75 -13.73
N THR A 220 3.96 -19.84 -13.46
CA THR A 220 5.25 -20.11 -14.13
C THR A 220 5.10 -20.31 -15.64
N GLY A 221 4.00 -20.92 -16.09
CA GLY A 221 3.79 -21.20 -17.52
C GLY A 221 3.39 -19.98 -18.34
N THR A 222 2.53 -19.12 -17.79
CA THR A 222 1.95 -17.98 -18.53
C THR A 222 2.58 -16.64 -18.18
N GLY A 223 3.31 -16.55 -17.06
CA GLY A 223 3.81 -15.29 -16.52
C GLY A 223 2.73 -14.36 -15.96
N ARG A 224 1.49 -14.87 -15.77
CA ARG A 224 0.36 -14.10 -15.25
C ARG A 224 0.54 -13.80 -13.76
N LEU A 225 0.26 -12.57 -13.34
CA LEU A 225 0.33 -12.19 -11.93
C LEU A 225 -0.82 -12.85 -11.14
N LEU A 226 -0.48 -13.50 -10.04
CA LEU A 226 -1.40 -14.21 -9.15
C LEU A 226 -1.58 -13.46 -7.82
N LEU A 227 -0.48 -12.91 -7.29
CA LEU A 227 -0.44 -12.22 -6.00
C LEU A 227 0.53 -11.05 -6.06
N LEU A 228 0.10 -9.91 -5.54
CA LEU A 228 0.97 -8.80 -5.13
C LEU A 228 0.83 -8.59 -3.64
N LYS A 229 1.93 -8.69 -2.89
CA LYS A 229 1.95 -8.48 -1.45
C LYS A 229 2.99 -7.41 -1.08
N GLY A 230 2.55 -6.36 -0.40
CA GLY A 230 3.40 -5.36 0.22
C GLY A 230 3.48 -5.57 1.73
N ARG A 231 4.68 -5.60 2.29
CA ARG A 231 4.90 -5.65 3.75
C ARG A 231 5.55 -4.36 4.21
N LEU A 232 4.89 -3.68 5.14
CA LEU A 232 5.34 -2.47 5.84
C LEU A 232 5.71 -2.82 7.29
N PRO A 233 6.40 -1.94 8.03
CA PRO A 233 6.75 -2.17 9.43
C PRO A 233 5.55 -2.47 10.34
N VAL A 234 4.39 -1.89 10.02
CA VAL A 234 3.19 -1.96 10.88
C VAL A 234 2.13 -2.93 10.37
N GLY A 235 2.30 -3.55 9.20
CA GLY A 235 1.30 -4.44 8.63
C GLY A 235 1.63 -4.90 7.21
N GLN A 236 0.70 -5.60 6.59
CA GLN A 236 0.84 -6.09 5.21
C GLN A 236 -0.44 -5.87 4.40
N LEU A 237 -0.29 -5.65 3.10
CA LEU A 237 -1.38 -5.52 2.14
C LEU A 237 -1.18 -6.55 1.03
N ALA A 238 -2.20 -7.31 0.69
CA ALA A 238 -2.17 -8.31 -0.37
C ALA A 238 -3.29 -8.07 -1.39
N PHE A 239 -2.97 -8.24 -2.67
CA PHE A 239 -3.89 -8.20 -3.80
C PHE A 239 -3.85 -9.56 -4.49
N ASN A 240 -4.96 -10.30 -4.41
CA ASN A 240 -5.14 -11.60 -5.04
C ASN A 240 -5.81 -11.41 -6.41
N PHE A 241 -5.16 -11.96 -7.44
CA PHE A 241 -5.62 -11.99 -8.82
C PHE A 241 -5.96 -13.41 -9.28
N GLU A 242 -5.90 -14.38 -8.36
CA GLU A 242 -6.32 -15.74 -8.66
C GLU A 242 -7.82 -15.79 -8.92
N PRO A 243 -8.26 -16.38 -10.04
CA PRO A 243 -9.68 -16.65 -10.25
C PRO A 243 -10.21 -17.52 -9.10
N PRO A 244 -11.49 -17.37 -8.70
CA PRO A 244 -12.07 -18.25 -7.72
C PRO A 244 -11.95 -19.72 -8.17
N PRO A 245 -11.70 -20.67 -7.25
CA PRO A 245 -11.68 -22.07 -7.60
C PRO A 245 -12.99 -22.46 -8.31
N GLY A 246 -12.89 -22.98 -9.54
CA GLY A 246 -14.04 -23.36 -10.37
C GLY A 246 -14.33 -22.41 -11.55
N SER A 247 -13.69 -21.24 -11.64
CA SER A 247 -13.86 -20.34 -12.81
C SER A 247 -12.84 -20.59 -13.92
N MET A 248 -12.27 -21.80 -14.01
CA MET A 248 -11.43 -22.14 -15.16
C MET A 248 -12.32 -22.10 -16.41
N PRO A 249 -11.97 -21.32 -17.45
CA PRO A 249 -12.59 -21.49 -18.74
C PRO A 249 -12.40 -22.96 -19.15
N PRO A 250 -13.41 -23.62 -19.74
CA PRO A 250 -13.26 -25.00 -20.19
C PRO A 250 -12.02 -25.02 -21.09
N ALA A 251 -10.97 -25.68 -20.61
CA ALA A 251 -9.75 -25.84 -21.36
C ALA A 251 -10.18 -26.32 -22.75
N ALA A 252 -9.68 -25.62 -23.77
CA ALA A 252 -9.79 -26.03 -25.15
C ALA A 252 -9.54 -27.55 -25.18
N ARG A 253 -10.63 -28.32 -25.28
CA ARG A 253 -10.57 -29.73 -25.58
C ARG A 253 -9.95 -29.76 -26.96
N ALA A 254 -8.64 -29.88 -26.99
CA ALA A 254 -7.93 -30.26 -28.18
C ALA A 254 -8.70 -31.46 -28.74
N ASP A 255 -9.17 -31.28 -29.98
CA ASP A 255 -9.65 -32.35 -30.84
C ASP A 255 -8.62 -33.48 -30.80
N LEU A 256 -8.85 -34.44 -29.92
CA LEU A 256 -8.29 -35.76 -30.07
C LEU A 256 -9.01 -36.35 -31.28
N PRO A 257 -8.29 -36.70 -32.36
CA PRO A 257 -8.93 -37.35 -33.50
C PRO A 257 -9.62 -38.62 -33.01
N PRO A 258 -10.78 -38.97 -33.59
CA PRO A 258 -11.49 -40.18 -33.23
C PRO A 258 -10.54 -41.37 -33.37
N LYS A 259 -10.43 -42.18 -32.30
CA LYS A 259 -9.85 -43.50 -32.42
C LYS A 259 -10.79 -44.35 -33.26
N LEU A 260 -10.32 -44.64 -34.49
CA LEU A 260 -10.75 -45.67 -35.44
C LEU A 260 -12.21 -45.61 -35.92
#